data_AF-A0A438G0M8-F1
#
_entry.id   AF-A0A438G0M8-F1
#
_cell.length_a   1.000
_cell.length_b   1.000
_cell.length_c   1.000
_cell.angle_alpha   90.00
_cell.angle_beta   90.00
_cell.angle_gamma   90.00
#
_symmetry.space_group_name_H-M   'P 1'
#
loop_
_entity.id
_entity.type
_entity.pdbx_description
1 polymer ?
#
loop_
_entity_poly.entity_id
_entity_poly.type
_entity_poly.pdbx_seq_one_letter_code
_entity_poly.pdbx_strand_id
1 'polypeptide(L)'
;MKEQHGLVLVQFMDMREYPYEKALARFWARFIDEKFWAIWPAVKKAIVSREREREEAIEETRPHLKTLESGLKERKFVGGESLGFVELAANVIVWLFVAQEVLGLEILTEEKFPTVHEWYQRFADDAVFKECAPPRERLIAYYKALFGASTASK
;
A
#
# COMPACT_ATOMS: atom_id res chain seq x y z
N MET A 1 -6.60 4.49 -28.91
CA MET A 1 -5.51 4.62 -27.91
C MET A 1 -5.01 6.06 -27.71
N LYS A 2 -5.03 6.96 -28.72
CA LYS A 2 -4.58 8.36 -28.51
C LYS A 2 -5.56 9.26 -27.74
N GLU A 3 -6.85 8.94 -27.70
CA GLU A 3 -7.86 9.75 -26.98
C GLU A 3 -7.84 9.56 -25.45
N GLN A 4 -7.56 8.34 -24.95
CA GLN A 4 -7.49 8.10 -23.49
C GLN A 4 -6.26 8.76 -22.85
N HIS A 5 -5.12 8.80 -23.54
CA HIS A 5 -3.95 9.57 -23.08
C HIS A 5 -4.22 11.08 -23.07
N GLY A 6 -5.07 11.57 -23.98
CA GLY A 6 -5.52 12.97 -23.98
C GLY A 6 -6.37 13.29 -22.76
N LEU A 7 -7.32 12.42 -22.41
CA LEU A 7 -8.17 12.54 -21.22
C LEU A 7 -7.35 12.53 -19.92
N VAL A 8 -6.37 11.63 -19.81
CA VAL A 8 -5.45 11.59 -18.66
C VAL A 8 -4.67 12.89 -18.54
N LEU A 9 -4.15 13.43 -19.66
CA LEU A 9 -3.44 14.71 -19.66
C LEU A 9 -4.35 15.91 -19.37
N VAL A 10 -5.62 15.90 -19.81
CA VAL A 10 -6.59 16.95 -19.46
C VAL A 10 -6.94 16.89 -17.98
N GLN A 11 -7.10 15.69 -17.41
CA GLN A 11 -7.34 15.47 -15.98
C GLN A 11 -6.12 15.86 -15.10
N PHE A 12 -4.90 15.71 -15.63
CA PHE A 12 -3.67 16.24 -15.00
C PHE A 12 -3.49 17.76 -15.20
N MET A 13 -4.04 18.36 -16.25
CA MET A 13 -3.87 19.78 -16.60
C MET A 13 -4.95 20.70 -16.01
N ASP A 14 -6.12 20.16 -15.68
CA ASP A 14 -7.24 20.79 -14.94
C ASP A 14 -6.94 20.96 -13.43
N MET A 15 -5.85 20.36 -12.95
CA MET A 15 -5.46 20.45 -11.54
C MET A 15 -5.19 21.89 -11.06
N ARG A 16 -5.06 22.90 -11.95
CA ARG A 16 -4.83 24.31 -11.56
C ARG A 16 -6.03 24.96 -10.86
N GLU A 17 -7.26 24.43 -11.01
CA GLU A 17 -8.47 25.13 -10.55
C GLU A 17 -8.93 24.81 -9.11
N TYR A 18 -8.43 23.74 -8.48
CA TYR A 18 -8.87 23.32 -7.14
C TYR A 18 -7.73 23.15 -6.12
N PRO A 19 -7.24 24.25 -5.50
CA PRO A 19 -6.17 24.22 -4.51
C PRO A 19 -6.45 23.32 -3.30
N TYR A 20 -7.71 23.25 -2.88
CA TYR A 20 -8.15 22.43 -1.74
C TYR A 20 -8.00 20.93 -2.00
N GLU A 21 -8.51 20.45 -3.13
CA GLU A 21 -8.42 19.02 -3.51
C GLU A 21 -6.97 18.56 -3.66
N LYS A 22 -6.11 19.41 -4.22
CA LYS A 22 -4.65 19.18 -4.27
C LYS A 22 -4.03 19.07 -2.88
N ALA A 23 -4.37 19.99 -1.97
CA ALA A 23 -3.86 19.97 -0.62
C ALA A 23 -4.29 18.68 0.10
N LEU A 24 -5.53 18.25 -0.12
CA LEU A 24 -6.07 17.03 0.45
C LEU A 24 -5.44 15.77 -0.13
N ALA A 25 -5.20 15.72 -1.45
CA ALA A 25 -4.46 14.63 -2.09
C ALA A 25 -3.01 14.54 -1.56
N ARG A 26 -2.33 15.68 -1.37
CA ARG A 26 -0.99 15.72 -0.77
C ARG A 26 -0.99 15.27 0.68
N PHE A 27 -1.99 15.70 1.46
CA PHE A 27 -2.17 15.25 2.83
C PHE A 27 -2.28 13.72 2.90
N TRP A 28 -3.16 13.12 2.09
CA TRP A 28 -3.35 11.67 2.11
C TRP A 28 -2.12 10.90 1.63
N ALA A 29 -1.47 11.36 0.55
CA ALA A 29 -0.22 10.74 0.09
C ALA A 29 0.86 10.78 1.17
N ARG A 30 1.00 11.92 1.86
CA ARG A 30 1.97 12.08 2.95
C ARG A 30 1.60 11.23 4.17
N PHE A 31 0.32 11.20 4.54
CA PHE A 31 -0.18 10.38 5.63
C PHE A 31 0.14 8.90 5.40
N ILE A 32 -0.12 8.37 4.20
CA ILE A 32 0.16 6.98 3.86
C ILE A 32 1.66 6.68 3.94
N ASP A 33 2.49 7.53 3.34
CA ASP A 33 3.96 7.41 3.39
C ASP A 33 4.46 7.39 4.83
N GLU A 34 3.99 8.31 5.68
CA GLU A 34 4.34 8.35 7.10
C GLU A 34 3.90 7.10 7.87
N LYS A 35 2.70 6.57 7.61
CA LYS A 35 2.25 5.31 8.25
C LYS A 35 3.09 4.12 7.78
N PHE A 36 3.43 4.05 6.50
CA PHE A 36 4.29 2.99 5.97
C PHE A 36 5.68 3.02 6.62
N TRP A 37 6.31 4.19 6.71
CA TRP A 37 7.62 4.31 7.35
C TRP A 37 7.58 4.07 8.86
N ALA A 38 6.45 4.35 9.51
CA ALA A 38 6.27 4.03 10.93
C ALA A 38 6.19 2.52 11.20
N ILE A 39 5.53 1.74 10.33
CA ILE A 39 5.43 0.27 10.50
C ILE A 39 6.68 -0.48 10.03
N TRP A 40 7.45 0.08 9.10
CA TRP A 40 8.56 -0.63 8.44
C TRP A 40 9.64 -1.20 9.40
N PRO A 41 10.05 -0.51 10.48
CA PRO A 41 10.99 -1.08 11.45
C PRO A 41 10.48 -2.36 12.11
N ALA A 42 9.22 -2.36 12.53
CA ALA A 42 8.57 -3.50 13.17
C ALA A 42 8.35 -4.66 12.18
N VAL A 43 8.00 -4.36 10.92
CA VAL A 43 7.94 -5.38 9.85
C VAL A 43 9.31 -6.02 9.63
N LYS A 44 10.39 -5.24 9.52
CA LYS A 44 11.75 -5.78 9.39
C LYS A 44 12.14 -6.66 10.57
N LYS A 45 11.80 -6.25 11.81
CA LYS A 45 12.01 -7.04 13.02
C LYS A 45 11.27 -8.38 12.93
N ALA A 46 9.98 -8.37 12.58
CA ALA A 46 9.16 -9.57 12.42
C ALA A 46 9.76 -10.56 11.39
N ILE A 47 10.34 -10.05 10.30
CA ILE A 47 10.98 -10.87 9.26
C ILE A 47 12.19 -11.64 9.80
N VAL A 48 13.01 -11.05 10.67
CA VAL A 48 14.24 -11.67 11.18
C VAL A 48 14.05 -12.41 12.51
N SER A 49 12.98 -12.14 13.25
CA SER A 49 12.71 -12.71 14.58
C SER A 49 12.06 -14.11 14.59
N ARG A 50 12.27 -14.86 15.68
CA ARG A 50 11.57 -16.14 15.94
C ARG A 50 10.10 -15.89 16.29
N GLU A 51 9.25 -16.94 16.27
CA GLU A 51 7.78 -16.83 16.38
C GLU A 51 7.29 -15.86 17.46
N ARG A 52 7.69 -16.04 18.72
CA ARG A 52 7.24 -15.17 19.83
C ARG A 52 7.56 -13.69 19.61
N GLU A 53 8.80 -13.38 19.23
CA GLU A 53 9.25 -12.00 18.97
C GLU A 53 8.67 -11.43 17.67
N ARG A 54 8.35 -12.31 16.70
CA ARG A 54 7.70 -11.94 15.45
C ARG A 54 6.28 -11.46 15.72
N GLU A 55 5.51 -12.17 16.54
CA GLU A 55 4.16 -11.76 16.91
C GLU A 55 4.16 -10.41 17.64
N GLU A 56 5.05 -10.24 18.61
CA GLU A 56 5.23 -8.95 19.32
C GLU A 56 5.54 -7.82 18.32
N ALA A 57 6.46 -8.05 17.38
CA ALA A 57 6.80 -7.06 16.35
C ALA A 57 5.64 -6.77 15.39
N ILE A 58 4.82 -7.76 15.03
CA ILE A 58 3.62 -7.52 14.23
C ILE A 58 2.62 -6.68 15.03
N GLU A 59 2.44 -6.95 16.33
CA GLU A 59 1.52 -6.19 17.17
C GLU A 59 1.94 -4.72 17.34
N GLU A 60 3.26 -4.42 17.34
CA GLU A 60 3.78 -3.04 17.30
C GLU A 60 3.28 -2.24 16.09
N THR A 61 2.95 -2.90 14.96
CA THR A 61 2.42 -2.23 13.76
C THR A 61 0.95 -1.83 13.88
N ARG A 62 0.18 -2.46 14.78
CA ARG A 62 -1.29 -2.39 14.82
C ARG A 62 -1.85 -0.98 14.99
N PRO A 63 -1.32 -0.10 15.85
CA PRO A 63 -1.88 1.25 16.01
C PRO A 63 -1.81 2.06 14.71
N HIS A 64 -0.72 1.91 13.96
CA HIS A 64 -0.53 2.58 12.68
C HIS A 64 -1.44 2.00 11.59
N LEU A 65 -1.58 0.68 11.53
CA LEU A 65 -2.47 0.01 10.58
C LEU A 65 -3.95 0.32 10.84
N LYS A 66 -4.38 0.37 12.11
CA LYS A 66 -5.75 0.80 12.47
C LYS A 66 -6.01 2.24 12.05
N THR A 67 -5.01 3.11 12.20
CA THR A 67 -5.10 4.51 11.76
C THR A 67 -5.20 4.59 10.24
N LEU A 68 -4.43 3.78 9.50
CA LEU A 68 -4.49 3.68 8.04
C LEU A 68 -5.86 3.18 7.56
N GLU A 69 -6.39 2.13 8.18
CA GLU A 69 -7.72 1.56 7.90
C GLU A 69 -8.83 2.61 8.08
N SER A 70 -8.85 3.33 9.21
CA SER A 70 -9.80 4.42 9.43
C SER A 70 -9.63 5.53 8.40
N GLY A 71 -8.39 5.92 8.09
CA GLY A 71 -8.10 6.95 7.09
C GLY A 71 -8.58 6.57 5.69
N LEU A 72 -8.39 5.32 5.25
CA LEU A 72 -8.90 4.85 3.95
C LEU A 72 -10.43 4.79 3.91
N LYS A 73 -11.07 4.46 5.04
CA LYS A 73 -12.53 4.48 5.17
C LYS A 73 -13.08 5.90 5.01
N GLU A 74 -12.44 6.89 5.62
CA GLU A 74 -12.76 8.31 5.45
C GLU A 74 -12.43 8.81 4.04
N ARG A 75 -11.35 8.31 3.43
CA ARG A 75 -10.95 8.70 2.07
C ARG A 75 -11.94 8.25 1.00
N LYS A 76 -12.74 7.20 1.21
CA LYS A 76 -13.84 6.87 0.27
C LYS A 76 -14.74 8.07 -0.04
N PHE A 77 -14.79 9.08 0.84
CA PHE A 77 -15.51 10.33 0.63
C PHE A 77 -14.76 11.41 -0.18
N VAL A 78 -13.48 11.20 -0.54
CA VAL A 78 -12.57 12.25 -1.03
C VAL A 78 -11.96 11.96 -2.41
N GLY A 79 -11.79 10.68 -2.79
CA GLY A 79 -10.93 10.30 -3.92
C GLY A 79 -11.61 10.03 -5.27
N GLY A 80 -12.94 9.99 -5.34
CA GLY A 80 -13.65 9.57 -6.55
C GLY A 80 -13.37 8.11 -6.96
N GLU A 81 -13.78 7.75 -8.18
CA GLU A 81 -13.73 6.37 -8.71
C GLU A 81 -12.45 6.03 -9.50
N SER A 82 -11.66 7.02 -9.93
CA SER A 82 -10.49 6.81 -10.80
C SER A 82 -9.15 6.75 -10.06
N LEU A 83 -8.17 6.06 -10.65
CA LEU A 83 -6.81 5.95 -10.13
C LEU A 83 -6.08 7.32 -10.16
N GLY A 84 -5.81 7.89 -8.98
CA GLY A 84 -5.23 9.23 -8.84
C GLY A 84 -3.89 9.24 -8.11
N PHE A 85 -3.42 10.45 -7.77
CA PHE A 85 -2.14 10.68 -7.09
C PHE A 85 -2.01 9.89 -5.77
N VAL A 86 -3.10 9.77 -5.01
CA VAL A 86 -3.07 9.08 -3.72
C VAL A 86 -2.99 7.57 -3.90
N GLU A 87 -3.67 6.99 -4.89
CA GLU A 87 -3.55 5.57 -5.24
C GLU A 87 -2.10 5.20 -5.58
N LEU A 88 -1.39 6.07 -6.31
CA LEU A 88 0.03 5.88 -6.60
C LEU A 88 0.88 5.90 -5.33
N ALA A 89 0.61 6.82 -4.40
CA ALA A 89 1.29 6.85 -3.10
C ALA A 89 0.96 5.62 -2.25
N ALA A 90 -0.29 5.14 -2.32
CA ALA A 90 -0.78 3.95 -1.64
C ALA A 90 -0.23 2.64 -2.18
N ASN A 91 0.46 2.66 -3.33
CA ASN A 91 1.10 1.48 -3.90
C ASN A 91 2.00 0.74 -2.91
N VAL A 92 2.63 1.43 -1.95
CA VAL A 92 3.45 0.81 -0.88
C VAL A 92 2.69 -0.26 -0.07
N ILE A 93 1.37 -0.19 0.00
CA ILE A 93 0.52 -1.20 0.65
C ILE A 93 0.51 -2.51 -0.16
N VAL A 94 0.56 -2.45 -1.49
CA VAL A 94 0.69 -3.64 -2.36
C VAL A 94 1.99 -4.39 -2.06
N TRP A 95 3.08 -3.65 -1.84
CA TRP A 95 4.37 -4.25 -1.48
C TRP A 95 4.29 -4.96 -0.14
N LEU A 96 3.55 -4.41 0.82
CA LEU A 96 3.31 -5.05 2.11
C LEU A 96 2.48 -6.34 1.98
N PHE A 97 1.46 -6.36 1.11
CA PHE A 97 0.71 -7.58 0.79
C PHE A 97 1.58 -8.68 0.18
N VAL A 98 2.49 -8.32 -0.75
CA VAL A 98 3.42 -9.30 -1.32
C VAL A 98 4.43 -9.76 -0.26
N ALA A 99 4.97 -8.85 0.55
CA ALA A 99 5.92 -9.17 1.60
C ALA A 99 5.33 -10.15 2.62
N GLN A 100 4.09 -9.93 3.07
CA GLN A 100 3.47 -10.79 4.08
C GLN A 100 3.23 -12.21 3.55
N GLU A 101 2.85 -12.37 2.27
CA GLU A 101 2.69 -13.69 1.65
C GLU A 101 4.02 -14.42 1.52
N VAL A 102 5.05 -13.74 0.99
CA VAL A 102 6.36 -14.35 0.76
C VAL A 102 7.04 -14.75 2.07
N LEU A 103 6.78 -14.03 3.16
CA LEU A 103 7.48 -14.19 4.43
C LEU A 103 6.64 -14.89 5.51
N GLY A 104 5.42 -15.32 5.16
CA GLY A 104 4.49 -15.98 6.07
C GLY A 104 4.16 -15.12 7.28
N LEU A 105 3.74 -13.87 7.06
CA LEU A 105 3.38 -12.92 8.10
C LEU A 105 1.88 -12.59 8.01
N GLU A 106 1.26 -12.35 9.17
CA GLU A 106 -0.16 -11.98 9.27
C GLU A 106 -0.32 -10.52 9.72
N ILE A 107 0.07 -9.61 8.82
CA ILE A 107 0.08 -8.16 9.10
C ILE A 107 -1.28 -7.55 8.73
N LEU A 108 -1.67 -7.64 7.46
CA LEU A 108 -2.92 -7.12 6.91
C LEU A 108 -3.93 -8.27 6.72
N THR A 109 -4.54 -8.74 7.81
CA THR A 109 -5.62 -9.74 7.72
C THR A 109 -6.95 -9.10 7.36
N GLU A 110 -7.77 -9.78 6.56
CA GLU A 110 -9.06 -9.25 6.09
C GLU A 110 -10.03 -8.97 7.24
N GLU A 111 -10.04 -9.82 8.27
CA GLU A 111 -10.84 -9.64 9.49
C GLU A 111 -10.52 -8.31 10.20
N LYS A 112 -9.23 -7.93 10.25
CA LYS A 112 -8.79 -6.74 11.01
C LYS A 112 -8.79 -5.47 10.16
N PHE A 113 -8.60 -5.59 8.85
CA PHE A 113 -8.43 -4.46 7.93
C PHE A 113 -9.26 -4.62 6.64
N PRO A 114 -10.59 -4.77 6.74
CA PRO A 114 -11.45 -5.04 5.59
C PRO A 114 -11.43 -3.90 4.56
N THR A 115 -11.28 -2.64 4.98
CA THR A 115 -11.23 -1.49 4.07
C THR A 115 -9.95 -1.46 3.27
N VAL A 116 -8.80 -1.76 3.90
CA VAL A 116 -7.52 -1.89 3.20
C VAL A 116 -7.60 -3.03 2.17
N HIS A 117 -8.22 -4.15 2.51
CA HIS A 117 -8.43 -5.28 1.58
C HIS A 117 -9.30 -4.89 0.40
N GLU A 118 -10.46 -4.29 0.64
CA GLU A 118 -11.36 -3.83 -0.44
C GLU A 118 -10.66 -2.83 -1.36
N TRP A 119 -9.93 -1.87 -0.78
CA TRP A 119 -9.12 -0.92 -1.56
C TRP A 119 -8.05 -1.64 -2.39
N TYR A 120 -7.35 -2.62 -1.80
CA TYR A 120 -6.33 -3.39 -2.50
C TYR A 120 -6.89 -4.15 -3.68
N GLN A 121 -8.04 -4.83 -3.53
CA GLN A 121 -8.69 -5.56 -4.63
C GLN A 121 -9.06 -4.59 -5.75
N ARG A 122 -9.70 -3.46 -5.44
CA ARG A 122 -10.05 -2.43 -6.44
C ARG A 122 -8.81 -1.91 -7.17
N PHE A 123 -7.73 -1.62 -6.44
CA PHE A 123 -6.50 -1.07 -7.00
C PHE A 123 -5.75 -2.09 -7.84
N ALA A 124 -5.64 -3.34 -7.37
CA ALA A 124 -5.02 -4.43 -8.09
C ALA A 124 -5.77 -4.75 -9.39
N ASP A 125 -7.08 -4.51 -9.43
CA ASP A 125 -7.91 -4.75 -10.62
C ASP A 125 -7.91 -3.65 -11.66
N ASP A 126 -7.43 -2.46 -11.34
CA ASP A 126 -7.39 -1.32 -12.23
C ASP A 126 -6.49 -1.56 -13.46
N ALA A 127 -6.97 -1.17 -14.64
CA ALA A 127 -6.29 -1.39 -15.91
C ALA A 127 -4.95 -0.65 -16.01
N VAL A 128 -4.87 0.60 -15.51
CA VAL A 128 -3.64 1.41 -15.52
C VAL A 128 -2.63 0.79 -14.56
N PHE A 129 -3.09 0.36 -13.38
CA PHE A 129 -2.20 -0.33 -12.45
C PHE A 129 -1.63 -1.61 -13.06
N LYS A 130 -2.46 -2.45 -13.68
CA LYS A 130 -2.02 -3.69 -14.34
C LYS A 130 -1.01 -3.45 -15.47
N GLU A 131 -1.12 -2.34 -16.19
CA GLU A 131 -0.16 -1.95 -17.23
C GLU A 131 1.19 -1.47 -16.65
N CYS A 132 1.17 -0.76 -15.52
CA CYS A 132 2.37 -0.16 -14.92
C CYS A 132 3.04 -1.03 -13.83
N ALA A 133 2.31 -1.97 -13.23
CA ALA A 133 2.80 -2.75 -12.10
C ALA A 133 3.99 -3.62 -12.52
N PRO A 134 5.07 -3.67 -11.71
CA PRO A 134 6.10 -4.66 -11.93
C PRO A 134 5.48 -6.07 -11.80
N PRO A 135 5.92 -7.04 -12.63
CA PRO A 135 5.46 -8.42 -12.52
C PRO A 135 5.57 -8.92 -11.09
N ARG A 136 4.51 -9.54 -10.58
CA ARG A 136 4.40 -10.01 -9.20
C ARG A 136 5.58 -10.92 -8.82
N GLU A 137 6.01 -11.75 -9.75
CA GLU A 137 7.14 -12.68 -9.62
C GLU A 137 8.45 -11.94 -9.35
N ARG A 138 8.63 -10.73 -9.91
CA ARG A 138 9.80 -9.91 -9.63
C ARG A 138 9.79 -9.37 -8.21
N LEU A 139 8.62 -8.97 -7.69
CA LEU A 139 8.48 -8.53 -6.30
C LEU A 139 8.75 -9.70 -5.34
N ILE A 140 8.22 -10.89 -5.65
CA ILE A 140 8.50 -12.10 -4.88
C ILE A 140 9.99 -12.43 -4.88
N ALA A 141 10.63 -12.42 -6.04
CA ALA A 141 12.06 -12.67 -6.18
C ALA A 141 12.89 -11.64 -5.39
N TYR A 142 12.51 -10.37 -5.44
CA TYR A 142 13.13 -9.30 -4.65
C TYR A 142 13.07 -9.60 -3.14
N TYR A 143 11.89 -9.92 -2.61
CA TYR A 143 11.75 -10.24 -1.18
C TYR A 143 12.48 -11.53 -0.78
N LYS A 144 12.47 -12.56 -1.63
CA LYS A 144 13.25 -13.79 -1.41
C LYS A 144 14.76 -13.51 -1.43
N ALA A 145 15.26 -12.66 -2.31
CA ALA A 145 16.67 -12.29 -2.34
C ALA A 145 17.07 -11.47 -1.11
N LEU A 146 16.20 -10.55 -0.69
CA LEU A 146 16.48 -9.65 0.44
C LEU A 146 16.36 -10.34 1.81
N PHE A 147 15.44 -11.29 1.96
CA PHE A 147 15.11 -11.89 3.26
C PHE A 147 15.14 -13.41 3.31
N GLY A 148 15.37 -14.11 2.19
CA GLY A 148 15.31 -15.57 2.11
C GLY A 148 16.34 -16.29 2.97
N ALA A 149 17.51 -15.69 3.21
CA ALA A 149 18.50 -16.23 4.16
C ALA A 149 17.98 -16.17 5.61
N SER A 150 17.21 -15.14 5.96
CA SER A 150 16.64 -14.93 7.30
C SER A 150 15.45 -15.85 7.59
N THR A 151 14.78 -16.36 6.55
CA THR A 151 13.68 -17.32 6.68
C THR A 151 14.14 -18.78 6.64
N ALA A 152 15.29 -19.08 6.02
CA ALA A 152 15.84 -20.44 5.91
C ALA A 152 16.57 -20.94 7.17
N SER A 153 16.94 -20.02 8.07
CA SER A 153 17.70 -20.33 9.29
C SER A 153 16.81 -20.48 10.55
N LYS A 154 15.50 -20.62 10.38
CA LYS A 154 14.52 -20.78 11.46
C LYS A 154 13.95 -22.19 11.49
#